data_AF-A0A9D5DN75-F1
#
_entry.id   AF-A0A9D5DN75-F1
#
_cell.length_a   1.000
_cell.length_b   1.000
_cell.length_c   1.000
_cell.angle_alpha   90.00
_cell.angle_beta   90.00
_cell.angle_gamma   90.00
#
_symmetry.space_group_name_H-M   'P 1'
#
loop_
_entity.id
_entity.type
_entity.pdbx_description
1 polymer ?
#
loop_
_entity_poly.entity_id
_entity_poly.type
_entity_poly.pdbx_seq_one_letter_code
_entity_poly.pdbx_strand_id
1 'polypeptide(L)'
;MTEAYLCPKCKTNRTRFHQISQDAIPVKLDPRNGEIIETYNEQQLTPIHMHYNGPTIRIQCGACGLNEAEDTFIAFAKNSPLS
;
A
#
# COMPACT_ATOMS: atom_id res chain seq x y z
N MET A 1 6.26 0.25 17.63
CA MET A 1 5.13 -0.34 18.38
C MET A 1 4.63 -1.54 17.60
N THR A 2 4.28 -2.64 18.27
CA THR A 2 3.77 -3.87 17.65
C THR A 2 2.24 -3.87 17.75
N GLU A 3 1.56 -3.35 16.72
CA GLU A 3 0.10 -3.35 16.66
C GLU A 3 -0.42 -4.68 16.08
N ALA A 4 -1.62 -5.11 16.50
CA ALA A 4 -2.25 -6.31 15.97
C ALA A 4 -2.98 -6.01 14.65
N TYR A 5 -2.98 -6.97 13.73
CA TYR A 5 -3.69 -6.87 12.46
C TYR A 5 -4.88 -7.82 12.38
N LEU A 6 -5.90 -7.40 11.65
CA LEU A 6 -6.99 -8.24 11.18
C LEU A 6 -7.31 -7.84 9.75
N CYS A 7 -7.32 -8.81 8.84
CA CYS A 7 -7.64 -8.53 7.45
C CYS A 7 -9.12 -8.17 7.28
N PRO A 8 -9.48 -6.98 6.76
CA PRO A 8 -10.88 -6.57 6.59
C PRO A 8 -11.61 -7.39 5.52
N LYS A 9 -10.87 -7.93 4.53
CA LYS A 9 -11.43 -8.78 3.48
C LYS A 9 -11.70 -10.21 3.98
N CYS A 10 -10.76 -10.82 4.71
CA CYS A 10 -10.97 -12.16 5.28
C CYS A 10 -11.88 -12.16 6.50
N LYS A 11 -11.85 -11.08 7.30
CA LYS A 11 -12.47 -10.93 8.63
C LYS A 11 -12.00 -11.92 9.70
N THR A 12 -11.12 -12.86 9.36
CA THR A 12 -10.61 -13.92 10.26
C THR A 12 -9.09 -14.01 10.32
N ASN A 13 -8.37 -13.65 9.25
CA ASN A 13 -6.91 -13.74 9.24
C ASN A 13 -6.27 -12.66 10.12
N ARG A 14 -5.55 -13.09 11.16
CA ARG A 14 -4.79 -12.23 12.10
C ARG A 14 -3.30 -12.54 12.16
N THR A 15 -2.83 -13.54 11.43
CA THR A 15 -1.48 -14.11 11.65
C THR A 15 -0.59 -14.12 10.42
N ARG A 16 -1.17 -14.15 9.21
CA ARG A 16 -0.41 -14.26 7.96
C ARG A 16 -0.43 -12.96 7.17
N PHE A 17 0.65 -12.21 7.22
CA PHE A 17 0.82 -10.95 6.49
C PHE A 17 2.24 -10.82 5.93
N HIS A 18 2.38 -10.16 4.79
CA HIS A 18 3.65 -9.68 4.27
C HIS A 18 3.73 -8.17 4.50
N GLN A 19 4.88 -7.71 4.99
CA GLN A 19 5.21 -6.28 5.02
C GLN A 19 6.01 -5.95 3.76
N ILE A 20 5.61 -4.89 3.07
CA ILE A 20 6.18 -4.51 1.78
C ILE A 20 6.70 -3.07 1.91
N SER A 21 8.02 -2.92 1.84
CA SER A 21 8.64 -1.61 1.63
C SER A 21 8.43 -1.17 0.20
N GLN A 22 7.92 0.05 0.02
CA GLN A 22 7.63 0.60 -1.30
C GLN A 22 8.76 1.51 -1.78
N ASP A 23 9.14 1.34 -3.04
CA ASP A 23 9.99 2.25 -3.80
C ASP A 23 9.14 2.82 -4.95
N ALA A 24 8.48 3.95 -4.69
CA ALA A 24 7.54 4.55 -5.62
C ALA A 24 8.28 5.38 -6.67
N ILE A 25 8.24 4.95 -7.93
CA ILE A 25 8.89 5.65 -9.04
C ILE A 25 7.83 6.39 -9.86
N PRO A 26 7.83 7.73 -9.89
CA PRO A 26 6.90 8.50 -10.71
C PRO A 26 7.28 8.37 -12.19
N VAL A 27 6.37 7.82 -13.00
CA VAL A 27 6.57 7.60 -14.44
C VAL A 27 5.43 8.18 -15.25
N LYS A 28 5.73 8.57 -16.49
CA LYS A 28 4.75 8.85 -17.54
C LYS A 28 4.81 7.74 -18.57
N LEU A 29 3.64 7.22 -18.95
CA LEU A 29 3.51 6.17 -19.94
C LEU A 29 2.91 6.70 -21.24
N ASP A 30 3.26 6.09 -22.38
CA ASP A 30 2.52 6.26 -23.62
C ASP A 30 1.17 5.50 -23.53
N PRO A 31 0.02 6.15 -23.75
CA PRO A 31 -1.29 5.53 -23.57
C PRO A 31 -1.63 4.46 -24.62
N ARG A 32 -0.87 4.31 -25.70
CA ARG A 32 -1.13 3.36 -26.79
C ARG A 32 -0.42 2.03 -26.58
N ASN A 33 0.79 2.06 -26.03
CA ASN A 33 1.64 0.87 -25.90
C ASN A 33 2.12 0.60 -24.47
N GLY A 34 1.97 1.55 -23.54
CA GLY A 34 2.39 1.40 -22.14
C GLY A 34 3.89 1.59 -21.89
N GLU A 35 4.67 2.05 -22.88
CA GLU A 35 6.09 2.32 -22.70
C GLU A 35 6.33 3.53 -21.78
N ILE A 36 7.38 3.47 -20.96
CA ILE A 36 7.81 4.59 -20.14
C ILE A 36 8.44 5.64 -21.06
N ILE A 37 7.78 6.78 -21.20
CA ILE A 37 8.27 7.91 -22.01
C ILE A 37 9.05 8.93 -21.19
N GLU A 38 8.82 8.97 -19.87
CA GLU A 38 9.53 9.88 -18.96
C GLU A 38 9.52 9.33 -17.53
N THR A 39 10.66 9.43 -16.84
CA THR A 39 10.77 9.18 -15.39
C THR A 39 11.05 10.50 -14.70
N TYR A 40 10.28 10.84 -13.67
CA TYR A 40 10.49 12.08 -12.94
C TYR A 40 11.39 11.84 -11.74
N ASN A 41 12.17 12.86 -11.38
CA ASN A 41 12.69 12.95 -10.03
C ASN A 41 11.65 13.69 -9.17
N GLU A 42 11.46 13.28 -7.91
CA GLU A 42 10.51 13.92 -7.00
C GLU A 42 10.74 15.44 -6.90
N GLN A 43 12.00 15.91 -6.97
CA GLN A 43 12.31 17.35 -6.92
C GLN A 43 11.96 18.13 -8.21
N GLN A 44 11.54 17.44 -9.27
CA GLN A 44 11.21 18.02 -10.57
C GLN A 44 9.75 17.75 -10.98
N LEU A 45 8.93 17.28 -10.04
CA LEU A 45 7.52 17.04 -10.30
C LEU A 45 6.82 18.35 -10.71
N THR A 46 6.21 18.31 -11.90
CA THR A 46 5.44 19.44 -12.44
C THR A 46 4.06 19.51 -11.77
N PRO A 47 3.32 20.65 -11.85
CA PRO A 47 2.00 20.78 -11.20
C PRO A 47 0.96 19.71 -11.58
N ILE A 48 1.15 19.03 -12.71
CA ILE A 48 0.27 17.96 -13.20
C ILE A 48 0.70 16.56 -12.76
N HIS A 49 1.82 16.42 -12.04
CA HIS A 49 2.28 15.16 -11.46
C HIS A 49 2.46 15.35 -9.95
N MET A 50 1.53 14.83 -9.16
CA MET A 50 1.58 14.96 -7.71
C MET A 50 2.69 14.07 -7.12
N HIS A 51 3.25 14.52 -6.00
CA HIS A 51 4.14 13.71 -5.18
C HIS A 51 3.40 12.47 -4.67
N TYR A 52 4.14 11.36 -4.54
CA TYR A 52 3.60 10.18 -3.89
C TYR A 52 3.43 10.45 -2.39
N ASN A 53 2.18 10.55 -1.94
CA ASN A 53 1.82 10.77 -0.53
C ASN A 53 1.28 9.50 0.14
N GLY A 54 1.46 8.34 -0.49
CA GLY A 54 1.04 7.06 0.09
C GLY A 54 2.04 6.56 1.14
N PRO A 55 1.72 5.46 1.83
CA PRO A 55 2.59 4.95 2.89
C PRO A 55 3.90 4.41 2.31
N THR A 56 4.97 4.47 3.09
CA THR A 56 6.26 3.84 2.74
C THR A 56 6.23 2.33 2.90
N ILE A 57 5.34 1.83 3.77
CA ILE A 57 5.09 0.41 4.01
C ILE A 57 3.64 0.08 3.63
N ARG A 58 3.44 -1.02 2.91
CA ARG A 58 2.12 -1.65 2.77
C ARG A 58 2.10 -3.02 3.41
N ILE A 59 0.90 -3.45 3.78
CA ILE A 59 0.65 -4.77 4.33
C ILE A 59 -0.19 -5.56 3.34
N GLN A 60 0.27 -6.76 2.98
CA GLN A 60 -0.50 -7.71 2.21
C GLN A 60 -0.98 -8.87 3.10
N CYS A 61 -2.27 -9.17 3.05
CA CYS A 61 -2.83 -10.38 3.64
C CYS A 61 -2.31 -11.63 2.90
N GLY A 62 -1.56 -12.48 3.61
CA GLY A 62 -1.03 -13.73 3.06
C GLY A 62 -2.10 -14.80 2.79
N ALA A 63 -3.35 -14.58 3.21
CA ALA A 63 -4.46 -15.51 2.96
C ALA A 63 -5.31 -15.15 1.73
N CYS A 64 -5.50 -13.86 1.43
CA CYS A 64 -6.41 -13.42 0.35
C CYS A 64 -5.83 -12.37 -0.60
N GLY A 65 -4.57 -11.98 -0.40
CA GLY A 65 -3.85 -11.05 -1.26
C GLY A 65 -4.23 -9.58 -1.12
N LEU A 66 -5.15 -9.20 -0.22
CA LEU A 66 -5.47 -7.78 0.01
C LEU A 66 -4.20 -7.02 0.41
N ASN A 67 -3.79 -6.04 -0.38
CA ASN A 67 -2.60 -5.21 -0.16
C ASN A 67 -3.04 -3.77 0.11
N GLU A 68 -2.95 -3.33 1.37
CA GLU A 68 -3.41 -2.00 1.81
C GLU A 68 -2.45 -1.30 2.78
N ALA A 69 -2.74 -0.03 3.08
CA ALA A 69 -2.06 0.69 4.15
C ALA A 69 -2.21 -0.03 5.49
N GLU A 70 -1.15 -0.03 6.30
CA GLU A 70 -1.08 -0.73 7.59
C GLU A 70 -2.24 -0.36 8.53
N ASP A 71 -2.56 0.93 8.61
CA ASP A 71 -3.64 1.47 9.46
C ASP A 71 -4.99 0.81 9.19
N THR A 72 -5.25 0.36 7.96
CA THR A 72 -6.48 -0.34 7.60
C THR A 72 -6.64 -1.65 8.40
N PHE A 73 -5.54 -2.41 8.54
CA PHE A 73 -5.53 -3.69 9.24
C PHE A 73 -5.56 -3.49 10.76
N ILE A 74 -4.87 -2.46 11.26
CA ILE A 74 -4.87 -2.07 12.67
C ILE A 74 -6.27 -1.62 13.10
N ALA A 75 -6.89 -0.70 12.34
CA ALA A 75 -8.22 -0.18 12.64
C ALA A 75 -9.26 -1.31 12.67
N PHE A 76 -9.17 -2.26 11.74
CA PHE A 76 -10.09 -3.39 11.72
C PHE A 76 -9.86 -4.36 12.90
N ALA A 77 -8.60 -4.57 13.32
CA ALA A 77 -8.31 -5.34 14.54
C ALA A 77 -8.85 -4.66 15.81
N LYS A 78 -8.70 -3.34 15.92
CA LYS A 78 -9.20 -2.54 17.07
C LYS A 78 -10.72 -2.61 17.18
N ASN A 79 -11.42 -2.62 16.05
CA ASN A 79 -12.89 -2.75 15.99
C ASN A 79 -13.40 -4.20 16.11
N SER A 80 -12.51 -5.17 16.24
CA SER A 80 -12.84 -6.58 16.43
C SER A 80 -11.82 -7.21 17.37
N PRO A 81 -11.84 -6.87 18.67
CA PRO A 81 -10.89 -7.41 19.63
C PRO A 81 -11.10 -8.92 19.83
N LEU A 82 -10.03 -9.62 20.21
CA LEU A 82 -10.16 -10.98 20.75
C LEU A 82 -10.67 -10.84 22.19
N SER A 83 -11.62 -11.70 22.59
CA SER A 83 -12.16 -11.73 23.95
C SER A 83 -11.14 -12.22 24.96
#